data_AF-A0A843SVR5-F1
#
_entry.id   AF-A0A843SVR5-F1
#
_cell.length_a   1.000
_cell.length_b   1.000
_cell.length_c   1.000
_cell.angle_alpha   90.00
_cell.angle_beta   90.00
_cell.angle_gamma   90.00
#
_symmetry.space_group_name_H-M   'P 1'
#
loop_
_entity.id
_entity.type
_entity.pdbx_description
1 polymer ?
#
loop_
_entity_poly.entity_id
_entity_poly.type
_entity_poly.pdbx_seq_one_letter_code
_entity_poly.pdbx_strand_id
1 'polypeptide(L)'
;MEGRDLANAVNGLIEEGEALRRVRAASSAWARLGPAGAARVFHFVMAAAFLLTTFAGFGPTYFLRGFSDRPPLDPLFHLHGLVFTSWLLLLLAQTTLVARNRVDWHRRLGIAGAGLSAVMVIVGIMAAIASARHGIVPGGLEPLVF
;
A
#
# COMPACT_ATOMS: atom_id res chain seq x y z
N MET A 1 -11.90 -10.66 -49.76
CA MET A 1 -11.98 -9.92 -48.47
C MET A 1 -12.48 -10.82 -47.34
N GLU A 2 -13.35 -11.79 -47.62
CA GLU A 2 -13.96 -12.72 -46.65
C GLU A 2 -13.00 -13.52 -45.74
N GLY A 3 -11.86 -14.01 -46.25
CA GLY A 3 -10.96 -14.86 -45.47
C GLY A 3 -10.24 -14.16 -44.32
N ARG A 4 -10.04 -12.84 -44.40
CA ARG A 4 -9.40 -12.05 -43.33
C ARG A 4 -10.37 -11.77 -42.19
N ASP A 5 -11.65 -11.54 -42.50
CA ASP A 5 -12.69 -11.32 -41.49
C ASP A 5 -12.98 -12.59 -40.69
N LEU A 6 -13.02 -13.75 -41.35
CA LEU A 6 -13.18 -15.04 -40.67
C LEU A 6 -12.01 -15.35 -39.74
N ALA A 7 -10.76 -15.09 -40.17
CA ALA A 7 -9.59 -15.29 -39.33
C ALA A 7 -9.60 -14.37 -38.10
N ASN A 8 -10.01 -13.11 -38.26
CA ASN A 8 -10.13 -12.16 -37.14
C ASN A 8 -11.24 -12.58 -36.16
N ALA A 9 -12.39 -13.06 -36.66
CA ALA A 9 -13.48 -13.55 -35.82
C ALA A 9 -13.08 -14.79 -35.01
N VAL A 10 -12.37 -15.75 -35.63
CA VAL A 10 -11.86 -16.94 -34.93
C VAL A 10 -10.84 -16.57 -33.86
N ASN A 11 -9.93 -15.66 -34.15
CA ASN A 11 -8.96 -15.17 -33.18
C ASN A 11 -9.66 -14.47 -31.99
N GLY A 12 -10.70 -13.66 -32.25
CA GLY A 12 -11.50 -13.04 -31.21
C GLY A 12 -12.20 -14.04 -30.29
N LEU A 13 -12.79 -15.10 -30.85
CA LEU A 13 -13.43 -16.17 -30.08
C LEU A 13 -12.44 -16.98 -29.24
N ILE A 14 -11.21 -17.17 -29.74
CA ILE A 14 -10.13 -17.82 -28.99
C ILE A 14 -9.67 -16.93 -27.83
N GLU A 15 -9.48 -15.63 -28.05
CA GLU A 15 -9.11 -14.68 -27.00
C GLU A 15 -10.20 -14.57 -25.92
N GLU A 16 -11.47 -14.52 -26.32
CA GLU A 16 -12.60 -14.57 -25.39
C GLU A 16 -12.63 -15.90 -24.60
N GLY A 17 -12.43 -17.03 -25.27
CA GLY A 17 -12.36 -18.34 -24.63
C GLY A 17 -11.21 -18.43 -23.62
N GLU A 18 -10.05 -17.87 -23.91
CA GLU A 18 -8.92 -17.78 -22.99
C GLU A 18 -9.18 -16.84 -21.81
N ALA A 19 -9.74 -15.65 -22.06
CA ALA A 19 -10.10 -14.69 -21.03
C ALA A 19 -11.11 -15.30 -20.04
N LEU A 20 -12.14 -15.98 -20.54
CA LEU A 20 -13.14 -16.67 -19.73
C LEU A 20 -12.53 -17.83 -18.93
N ARG A 21 -11.60 -18.59 -19.51
CA ARG A 21 -10.85 -19.64 -18.78
C ARG A 21 -9.97 -19.07 -17.67
N ARG A 22 -9.31 -17.93 -17.90
CA ARG A 22 -8.50 -17.23 -16.88
C ARG A 22 -9.37 -16.70 -15.73
N VAL A 23 -10.52 -16.10 -16.03
CA VAL A 23 -11.49 -15.62 -15.03
C VAL A 23 -12.06 -16.79 -14.23
N ARG A 24 -12.43 -17.91 -14.87
CA ARG A 24 -12.87 -19.14 -14.18
C ARG A 24 -11.76 -19.79 -13.35
N ALA A 25 -10.53 -19.82 -13.86
CA ALA A 25 -9.39 -20.35 -13.11
C ALA A 25 -9.12 -19.52 -11.85
N ALA A 26 -9.15 -18.19 -11.98
CA ALA A 26 -9.04 -17.26 -10.87
C ALA A 26 -10.19 -17.45 -9.86
N SER A 27 -11.44 -17.52 -10.31
CA SER A 27 -12.59 -17.75 -9.41
C SER A 27 -12.54 -19.12 -8.71
N SER A 28 -12.01 -20.15 -9.39
CA SER A 28 -11.82 -21.47 -8.79
C SER A 28 -10.71 -21.50 -7.74
N ALA A 29 -9.67 -20.67 -7.88
CA ALA A 29 -8.60 -20.58 -6.90
C ALA A 29 -9.11 -19.98 -5.57
N TRP A 30 -9.97 -18.97 -5.65
CA TRP A 30 -10.65 -18.41 -4.48
C TRP A 30 -11.67 -19.38 -3.88
N ALA A 31 -12.39 -20.15 -4.70
CA ALA A 31 -13.32 -21.16 -4.22
C ALA A 31 -12.63 -22.31 -3.45
N ARG A 32 -11.35 -22.60 -3.74
CA ARG A 32 -10.54 -23.60 -3.01
C ARG A 32 -10.05 -23.09 -1.66
N LEU A 33 -9.90 -21.77 -1.49
CA LEU A 33 -9.59 -21.15 -0.22
C LEU A 33 -10.92 -20.96 0.53
N GLY A 34 -11.22 -21.80 1.52
CA GLY A 34 -12.38 -21.55 2.39
C GLY A 34 -12.36 -20.10 2.96
N PRO A 35 -13.48 -19.58 3.48
CA PRO A 35 -13.64 -18.15 3.81
C PRO A 35 -12.47 -17.55 4.62
N ALA A 36 -11.93 -18.31 5.59
CA ALA A 36 -10.79 -17.90 6.38
C ALA A 36 -9.47 -17.78 5.58
N GLY A 37 -9.27 -18.63 4.57
CA GLY A 37 -8.12 -18.56 3.66
C GLY A 37 -8.18 -17.34 2.75
N ALA A 38 -9.35 -17.08 2.14
CA ALA A 38 -9.57 -15.90 1.30
C ALA A 38 -9.34 -14.60 2.10
N ALA A 39 -9.84 -14.53 3.34
CA ALA A 39 -9.60 -13.40 4.22
C ALA A 39 -8.11 -13.18 4.49
N ARG A 40 -7.32 -14.21 4.79
CA ARG A 40 -5.88 -14.08 5.04
C ARG A 40 -5.13 -13.52 3.82
N VAL A 41 -5.45 -14.01 2.62
CA VAL A 41 -4.86 -13.50 1.38
C VAL A 41 -5.26 -12.05 1.13
N PHE A 42 -6.53 -11.70 1.30
CA PHE A 42 -7.01 -10.32 1.16
C PHE A 42 -6.24 -9.35 2.05
N HIS A 43 -6.11 -9.65 3.35
CA HIS A 43 -5.40 -8.77 4.28
C HIS A 43 -3.92 -8.59 3.91
N PHE A 44 -3.25 -9.67 3.48
CA PHE A 44 -1.86 -9.59 3.01
C PHE A 44 -1.73 -8.72 1.76
N VAL A 45 -2.59 -8.94 0.75
CA VAL A 45 -2.58 -8.18 -0.51
C VAL A 45 -2.84 -6.70 -0.23
N MET A 46 -3.80 -6.36 0.63
CA MET A 46 -4.08 -4.99 1.01
C MET A 46 -2.91 -4.33 1.75
N ALA A 47 -2.26 -5.04 2.67
CA ALA A 47 -1.08 -4.54 3.37
C ALA A 47 0.08 -4.26 2.39
N ALA A 48 0.30 -5.15 1.42
CA ALA A 48 1.29 -4.95 0.37
C ALA A 48 0.91 -3.76 -0.53
N ALA A 49 -0.36 -3.61 -0.89
CA ALA A 49 -0.84 -2.49 -1.67
C ALA A 49 -0.59 -1.15 -0.96
N PHE A 50 -0.89 -1.03 0.33
CA PHE A 50 -0.62 0.18 1.12
C PHE A 50 0.86 0.54 1.19
N LEU A 51 1.73 -0.46 1.33
CA LEU A 51 3.17 -0.26 1.32
C LEU A 51 3.64 0.27 -0.05
N LEU A 52 3.17 -0.35 -1.14
CA LEU A 52 3.54 0.03 -2.50
C LEU A 52 3.02 1.42 -2.88
N THR A 53 1.77 1.75 -2.56
CA THR A 53 1.21 3.08 -2.85
C THR A 53 1.89 4.17 -2.04
N THR A 54 2.24 3.89 -0.78
CA THR A 54 3.03 4.82 0.04
C THR A 54 4.42 5.02 -0.55
N PHE A 55 5.11 3.96 -0.94
CA PHE A 55 6.42 4.06 -1.59
C PHE A 55 6.35 4.83 -2.90
N ALA A 56 5.34 4.57 -3.73
CA ALA A 56 5.15 5.28 -4.99
C ALA A 56 4.83 6.77 -4.78
N GLY A 57 3.91 7.09 -3.86
CA GLY A 57 3.49 8.47 -3.58
C GLY A 57 4.57 9.33 -2.91
N PHE A 58 5.34 8.74 -2.01
CA PHE A 58 6.42 9.43 -1.29
C PHE A 58 7.81 9.15 -1.87
N GLY A 59 7.89 8.42 -2.99
CA GLY A 59 9.14 8.07 -3.66
C GLY A 59 9.97 9.30 -3.98
N PRO A 60 9.49 10.22 -4.82
CA PRO A 60 10.25 11.41 -5.20
C PRO A 60 10.56 12.34 -4.02
N THR A 61 9.63 12.48 -3.08
CA THR A 61 9.71 13.49 -2.01
C THR A 61 10.50 13.02 -0.79
N TYR A 62 10.57 11.71 -0.56
CA TYR A 62 11.18 11.12 0.63
C TYR A 62 12.17 9.99 0.29
N PHE A 63 11.70 8.86 -0.26
CA PHE A 63 12.52 7.64 -0.37
C PHE A 63 13.67 7.77 -1.38
N LEU A 64 13.45 8.48 -2.49
CA LEU A 64 14.41 8.71 -3.58
C LEU A 64 15.00 10.12 -3.52
N ARG A 65 14.77 10.84 -2.43
CA ARG A 65 15.19 12.24 -2.26
C ARG A 65 16.70 12.44 -2.36
N GLY A 66 17.50 11.45 -1.96
CA GLY A 66 18.96 11.48 -2.09
C GLY A 66 19.47 11.54 -3.54
N PHE A 67 18.61 11.25 -4.52
CA PHE A 67 18.89 11.39 -5.94
C PHE A 67 18.30 12.67 -6.55
N SER A 68 17.92 13.64 -5.72
CA SER A 68 17.30 14.90 -6.16
C SER A 68 18.00 16.10 -5.51
N ASP A 69 18.05 17.23 -6.22
CA ASP A 69 18.66 18.49 -5.74
C ASP A 69 17.77 19.26 -4.72
N ARG A 70 16.99 18.54 -3.91
CA ARG A 70 16.07 19.15 -2.94
C ARG A 70 16.84 19.62 -1.70
N PRO A 71 16.47 20.77 -1.10
CA PRO A 71 17.08 21.28 0.14
C PRO A 71 16.97 20.24 1.27
N PRO A 72 17.80 20.25 2.33
CA PRO A 72 17.70 19.27 3.44
C PRO A 72 16.29 19.14 4.03
N LEU A 73 15.89 17.93 4.41
CA LEU A 73 14.58 17.68 5.01
C LEU A 73 14.67 17.91 6.52
N ASP A 74 13.66 18.54 7.10
CA ASP A 74 13.57 18.68 8.56
C ASP A 74 13.63 17.29 9.22
N PRO A 75 14.47 17.09 10.26
CA PRO A 75 14.51 15.86 11.04
C PRO A 75 13.14 15.33 11.49
N LEU A 76 12.17 16.21 11.75
CA LEU A 76 10.81 15.81 12.11
C LEU A 76 10.13 14.98 11.01
N PHE A 77 10.34 15.31 9.74
CA PHE A 77 9.78 14.54 8.63
C PHE A 77 10.52 13.22 8.40
N HIS A 78 11.81 13.14 8.76
CA HIS A 78 12.51 11.86 8.84
C HIS A 78 11.93 10.95 9.92
N LEU A 79 11.67 11.50 11.11
CA LEU A 79 11.01 10.76 12.19
C LEU A 79 9.60 10.32 11.79
N HIS A 80 8.82 11.22 11.19
CA HIS A 80 7.49 10.91 10.65
C HIS A 80 7.56 9.76 9.62
N GLY A 81 8.42 9.89 8.61
CA GLY A 81 8.58 8.88 7.57
C GLY A 81 9.01 7.53 8.14
N LEU A 82 9.95 7.51 9.08
CA LEU A 82 10.42 6.29 9.74
C LEU A 82 9.30 5.60 10.54
N VAL A 83 8.57 6.36 11.37
CA VAL A 83 7.50 5.84 12.23
C VAL A 83 6.36 5.25 11.40
N PHE A 84 5.89 5.97 10.38
CA PHE A 84 4.78 5.51 9.54
C PHE A 84 5.18 4.37 8.59
N THR A 85 6.41 4.38 8.08
CA THR A 85 6.95 3.26 7.29
C THR A 85 7.08 2.00 8.16
N SER A 86 7.56 2.15 9.39
CA SER A 86 7.65 1.04 10.35
C SER A 86 6.27 0.44 10.64
N TRP A 87 5.23 1.26 10.72
CA TRP A 87 3.86 0.78 10.88
C TRP A 87 3.37 -0.03 9.67
N LEU A 88 3.64 0.41 8.43
CA LEU A 88 3.29 -0.36 7.23
C LEU A 88 4.02 -1.70 7.17
N LEU A 89 5.31 -1.72 7.51
CA LEU A 89 6.09 -2.96 7.59
C LEU A 89 5.55 -3.89 8.68
N LEU A 90 5.17 -3.35 9.83
CA LEU A 90 4.54 -4.10 10.91
C LEU A 90 3.20 -4.67 10.46
N LEU A 91 2.35 -3.90 9.77
CA LEU A 91 1.07 -4.37 9.23
C LEU A 91 1.27 -5.55 8.25
N LEU A 92 2.25 -5.45 7.36
CA LEU A 92 2.60 -6.53 6.44
C LEU A 92 3.12 -7.77 7.19
N ALA A 93 3.95 -7.58 8.22
CA ALA A 93 4.42 -8.67 9.07
C ALA A 93 3.26 -9.36 9.81
N GLN A 94 2.34 -8.59 10.39
CA GLN A 94 1.19 -9.11 11.15
C GLN A 94 0.26 -9.96 10.27
N THR A 95 -0.04 -9.50 9.05
CA THR A 95 -0.88 -10.26 8.10
C THR A 95 -0.17 -11.53 7.60
N THR A 96 1.14 -11.45 7.38
CA THR A 96 1.97 -12.62 7.01
C THR A 96 2.04 -13.66 8.13
N LEU A 97 2.18 -13.24 9.39
CA LEU A 97 2.24 -14.14 10.54
C LEU A 97 0.93 -14.91 10.72
N VAL A 98 -0.21 -14.24 10.58
CA VAL A 98 -1.53 -14.90 10.61
C VAL A 98 -1.70 -15.86 9.42
N ALA A 99 -1.25 -15.47 8.22
CA ALA A 99 -1.23 -16.35 7.05
C ALA A 99 -0.41 -17.63 7.28
N ARG A 100 0.66 -17.55 8.08
CA ARG A 100 1.55 -18.67 8.44
C ARG A 100 1.17 -19.38 9.75
N ASN A 101 0.00 -19.08 10.33
CA ASN A 101 -0.45 -19.61 11.63
C ASN A 101 0.50 -19.34 12.83
N ARG A 102 1.31 -18.27 12.77
CA ARG A 102 2.23 -17.83 13.83
C ARG A 102 1.60 -16.73 14.69
N VAL A 103 0.47 -17.07 15.32
CA VAL A 103 -0.35 -16.12 16.09
C VAL A 103 0.33 -15.70 17.41
N ASP A 104 1.25 -16.51 17.92
CA ASP A 104 2.12 -16.19 19.05
C ASP A 104 2.94 -14.92 18.82
N TRP A 105 3.64 -14.84 17.69
CA TRP A 105 4.40 -13.65 17.30
C TRP A 105 3.49 -12.47 16.97
N HIS A 106 2.33 -12.73 16.34
CA HIS A 106 1.34 -11.69 16.06
C HIS A 106 0.90 -10.95 17.33
N ARG A 107 0.65 -11.68 18.42
CA ARG A 107 0.26 -11.08 19.71
C ARG A 107 1.40 -10.27 20.33
N ARG A 108 2.64 -10.79 20.30
CA ARG A 108 3.82 -10.10 20.85
C ARG A 108 4.12 -8.80 20.09
N LEU A 109 4.15 -8.87 18.76
CA LEU A 109 4.36 -7.70 17.91
C LEU A 109 3.18 -6.73 17.95
N GLY A 110 1.96 -7.22 18.20
CA GLY A 110 0.78 -6.38 18.40
C GLY A 110 0.91 -5.43 19.58
N ILE A 111 1.52 -5.87 20.70
CA ILE A 111 1.78 -5.01 21.86
C ILE A 111 2.77 -3.90 21.50
N ALA A 112 3.86 -4.23 20.80
CA ALA A 112 4.79 -3.23 20.29
C ALA A 112 4.10 -2.26 19.31
N GLY A 113 3.21 -2.79 18.47
CA GLY A 113 2.37 -2.01 17.56
C GLY A 113 1.45 -1.03 18.26
N ALA A 114 0.89 -1.38 19.42
CA ALA A 114 0.07 -0.46 20.21
C ALA A 114 0.89 0.75 20.69
N GLY A 115 2.12 0.51 21.17
CA GLY A 115 3.05 1.59 21.52
C GLY A 115 3.43 2.45 20.32
N LEU A 116 3.71 1.81 19.16
CA LEU A 116 3.99 2.52 17.92
C LEU A 116 2.82 3.43 17.49
N SER A 117 1.58 2.97 17.62
CA SER A 117 0.39 3.78 17.31
C SER A 117 0.28 5.04 18.18
N ALA A 118 0.64 4.95 19.47
CA ALA A 118 0.68 6.13 20.33
C ALA A 118 1.73 7.15 19.85
N VAL A 119 2.92 6.67 19.46
CA VAL A 119 3.97 7.51 18.85
C VAL A 119 3.50 8.13 17.53
N MET A 120 2.79 7.37 16.69
CA MET A 120 2.25 7.87 15.42
C MET A 120 1.31 9.05 15.60
N VAL A 121 0.43 9.01 16.62
CA VAL A 121 -0.49 10.13 16.89
C VAL A 121 0.29 11.40 17.20
N ILE A 122 1.27 11.32 18.11
CA ILE A 122 2.08 12.47 18.52
C ILE A 122 2.89 13.02 17.34
N VAL A 123 3.61 12.15 16.64
CA VAL A 123 4.47 12.53 15.50
C VAL A 123 3.63 13.05 14.33
N GLY A 124 2.46 12.46 14.06
CA GLY A 124 1.55 12.91 13.03
C GLY A 124 1.02 14.32 13.28
N ILE A 125 0.62 14.62 14.52
CA ILE A 125 0.17 15.96 14.91
C ILE A 125 1.31 16.98 14.76
N MET A 126 2.51 16.66 15.26
CA MET A 126 3.67 17.55 15.13
C MET A 126 4.02 17.82 13.66
N ALA A 127 4.03 16.79 12.82
CA ALA A 127 4.30 16.92 11.39
C ALA A 127 3.24 17.77 10.68
N ALA A 128 1.95 17.62 11.04
CA ALA A 128 0.88 18.45 10.48
C ALA A 128 1.04 19.93 10.85
N ILE A 129 1.34 20.24 12.11
CA ILE A 129 1.60 21.61 12.57
C ILE A 129 2.82 22.20 11.86
N ALA A 130 3.91 21.43 11.75
CA ALA A 130 5.12 21.89 11.06
C ALA A 130 4.87 22.14 9.56
N SER A 131 4.09 21.27 8.90
CA SER A 131 3.68 21.45 7.50
C SER A 131 2.89 22.74 7.30
N ALA A 132 1.94 23.03 8.21
CA ALA A 132 1.16 24.26 8.17
C ALA A 132 2.03 25.52 8.36
N ARG A 133 3.01 25.48 9.27
CA ARG A 133 3.97 26.58 9.50
C ARG A 133 4.86 26.84 8.29
N HIS A 134 5.24 25.81 7.54
CA HIS A 134 6.04 25.92 6.33
C HIS A 134 5.24 26.36 5.09
N GLY A 135 3.93 26.67 5.24
CA GLY A 135 3.09 27.08 4.12
C GLY A 135 2.85 25.97 3.09
N ILE A 136 3.05 24.70 3.46
CA ILE A 136 2.77 23.56 2.58
C ILE A 136 1.26 23.33 2.62
N VAL A 137 0.53 24.07 1.78
CA VAL A 137 -0.91 23.94 1.60
C VAL A 137 -1.19 22.96 0.46
N PRO A 138 -1.97 21.88 0.68
CA PRO A 138 -2.42 21.01 -0.40
C PRO A 138 -3.21 21.81 -1.45
N GLY A 139 -2.73 21.86 -2.68
CA GLY A 139 -3.41 22.52 -3.80
C GLY A 139 -2.94 23.94 -4.15
N GLY A 140 -1.88 24.45 -3.52
CA GLY A 140 -1.27 25.74 -3.91
C GLY A 140 -2.11 26.98 -3.57
N LEU A 141 -3.05 26.86 -2.63
CA LEU A 141 -3.79 28.02 -2.11
C LEU A 141 -2.94 28.77 -1.07
N GLU A 142 -2.89 30.09 -1.18
CA GLU A 142 -2.27 30.98 -0.20
C GLU A 142 -2.85 30.69 1.22
N PRO A 143 -2.01 30.56 2.26
CA PRO A 143 -2.51 30.46 3.62
C PRO A 143 -3.40 31.67 3.96
N LEU A 144 -4.59 31.44 4.51
CA LEU A 144 -5.42 32.54 5.02
C LEU A 144 -4.65 33.25 6.14
N VAL A 145 -4.15 34.44 5.83
CA VAL A 145 -3.52 35.35 6.78
C VAL A 145 -4.64 35.99 7.61
N PHE A 146 -4.64 35.74 8.91
CA PHE A 146 -5.44 36.49 9.89
C PHE A 146 -4.51 37.07 10.96
#